data_AF-A0A132NK60-F1
#
_entry.id   AF-A0A132NK60-F1
#
_cell.length_a   1.000
_cell.length_b   1.000
_cell.length_c   1.000
_cell.angle_alpha   90.00
_cell.angle_beta   90.00
_cell.angle_gamma   90.00
#
_symmetry.space_group_name_H-M   'P 1'
#
loop_
_entity.id
_entity.type
_entity.pdbx_description
1 polymer ?
#
loop_
_entity_poly.entity_id
_entity_poly.type
_entity_poly.pdbx_seq_one_letter_code
_entity_poly.pdbx_strand_id
1 'polypeptide(L)'
;VLVRARPGTKPLRVGWSFEIIDRCTGARVSRPGGEVTLKPGSDHAIALNRLQLPNGRAIAVIVITNTPARVAGPPLPFPATGGTC
;
A
#
# COMPACT_ATOMS: atom_id res chain seq x y z
N VAL A 1 2.50 -5.52 2.83
CA VAL A 1 1.47 -5.47 1.78
C VAL A 1 0.99 -6.88 1.50
N LEU A 2 -0.33 -7.10 1.54
CA LEU A 2 -0.99 -8.33 1.12
C LEU A 2 -1.73 -8.07 -0.19
N VAL A 3 -1.43 -8.84 -1.22
CA VAL A 3 -2.14 -8.81 -2.50
C VAL A 3 -2.99 -10.06 -2.61
N ARG A 4 -4.24 -9.91 -3.05
CA ARG A 4 -5.13 -11.01 -3.43
C ARG A 4 -5.56 -10.84 -4.89
N ALA A 5 -5.53 -11.92 -5.64
CA ALA A 5 -5.91 -11.95 -7.05
C ALA A 5 -6.65 -13.25 -7.37
N ARG A 6 -7.38 -13.26 -8.48
CA ARG A 6 -7.93 -14.52 -9.00
C ARG A 6 -6.79 -15.36 -9.58
N PRO A 7 -6.69 -16.66 -9.25
CA PRO A 7 -5.73 -17.56 -9.88
C PRO A 7 -5.84 -17.51 -11.41
N GLY A 8 -4.69 -17.43 -12.08
CA GLY A 8 -4.60 -17.43 -13.54
C GLY A 8 -3.58 -18.45 -14.04
N THR A 9 -3.57 -18.66 -15.35
CA THR A 9 -2.64 -19.59 -16.03
C THR A 9 -1.29 -18.97 -16.37
N LYS A 10 -1.14 -17.65 -16.20
CA LYS A 10 0.09 -16.89 -16.45
C LYS A 10 0.56 -16.20 -15.16
N PRO A 11 1.87 -15.92 -15.02
CA PRO A 11 2.36 -15.10 -13.93
C PRO A 11 1.67 -13.73 -13.93
N LEU A 12 1.33 -13.23 -12.74
CA LEU A 12 0.72 -11.92 -12.59
C LEU A 12 1.67 -10.99 -11.86
N ARG A 13 2.14 -9.97 -12.58
CA ARG A 13 2.94 -8.89 -12.01
C ARG A 13 2.03 -7.87 -11.33
N VAL A 14 2.29 -7.60 -10.05
CA VAL A 14 1.58 -6.61 -9.26
C VAL A 14 2.55 -5.57 -8.72
N GLY A 15 2.39 -4.33 -9.14
CA GLY A 15 3.17 -3.19 -8.66
C GLY A 15 2.33 -2.30 -7.76
N TRP A 16 2.93 -1.63 -6.78
CA TRP A 16 2.25 -0.70 -5.90
C TRP A 16 3.12 0.50 -5.49
N SER A 17 2.45 1.57 -5.06
CA SER A 17 3.01 2.73 -4.39
C SER A 17 2.28 2.98 -3.06
N PHE A 18 2.73 4.00 -2.33
CA PHE A 18 2.09 4.44 -1.10
C PHE A 18 1.71 5.91 -1.20
N GLU A 19 0.51 6.26 -0.74
CA GLU A 19 0.13 7.63 -0.43
C GLU A 19 0.13 7.81 1.08
N ILE A 20 0.87 8.80 1.56
CA ILE A 20 0.98 9.14 2.97
C ILE A 20 0.31 10.48 3.18
N ILE A 21 -0.70 10.51 4.05
CA ILE A 21 -1.52 11.69 4.31
C ILE A 21 -1.38 12.05 5.77
N ASP A 22 -0.98 13.29 6.06
CA ASP A 22 -1.18 13.87 7.38
C ASP A 22 -2.62 14.38 7.48
N ARG A 23 -3.43 13.74 8.33
CA ARG A 23 -4.85 14.08 8.47
C ARG A 23 -5.08 15.40 9.19
N CYS A 24 -4.08 15.91 9.91
CA CYS A 24 -4.18 17.19 10.61
C CYS A 24 -3.97 18.37 9.68
N THR A 25 -2.99 18.27 8.77
CA THR A 25 -2.64 19.35 7.84
C THR A 25 -3.23 19.17 6.46
N GLY A 26 -3.67 17.96 6.12
CA GLY A 26 -4.08 17.58 4.77
C GLY A 26 -2.91 17.36 3.81
N ALA A 27 -1.65 17.47 4.28
CA ALA A 27 -0.47 17.27 3.46
C ALA A 27 -0.42 15.83 2.92
N ARG A 28 -0.05 15.67 1.65
CA ARG A 28 0.02 14.39 0.96
C ARG A 28 1.38 14.19 0.33
N VAL A 29 1.92 12.98 0.46
CA VAL A 29 3.21 12.61 -0.08
C VAL A 29 3.14 11.21 -0.66
N SER A 30 3.48 11.07 -1.94
CA SER A 30 3.64 9.78 -2.58
C SER A 30 5.03 9.19 -2.30
N ARG A 31 5.08 7.88 -2.08
CA ARG A 31 6.32 7.12 -1.92
C ARG A 31 6.30 5.89 -2.83
N PRO A 32 7.45 5.56 -3.44
CA PRO A 32 7.58 4.32 -4.20
C PRO A 32 7.31 3.13 -3.28
N GLY A 33 6.64 2.13 -3.82
CA GLY A 33 6.34 0.89 -3.11
C GLY A 33 7.26 -0.24 -3.55
N GLY A 34 6.69 -1.20 -4.26
CA GLY A 34 7.40 -2.36 -4.74
C GLY A 34 6.63 -3.10 -5.82
N GLU A 35 7.16 -4.25 -6.18
CA GLU A 35 6.56 -5.15 -7.15
C GLU A 35 6.67 -6.59 -6.63
N VAL A 36 5.67 -7.41 -6.93
CA VAL A 36 5.67 -8.83 -6.69
C VAL A 36 5.06 -9.56 -7.88
N THR A 37 5.62 -10.72 -8.22
CA THR A 37 5.05 -11.59 -9.24
C THR A 37 4.38 -12.79 -8.58
N LEU A 38 3.07 -12.93 -8.77
CA LEU A 38 2.35 -14.14 -8.41
C LEU A 38 2.63 -15.21 -9.46
N LYS A 39 2.94 -16.44 -9.01
CA LYS A 39 3.07 -17.60 -9.90
C LYS A 39 1.69 -18.00 -10.46
N PRO A 40 1.64 -18.70 -11.61
CA PRO A 40 0.39 -19.31 -12.07
C PRO A 40 -0.27 -20.14 -10.97
N GLY A 41 -1.60 -20.05 -10.87
CA GLY A 41 -2.38 -20.74 -9.84
C GLY A 41 -2.34 -20.12 -8.43
N SER A 42 -1.42 -19.17 -8.14
CA SER A 42 -1.41 -18.47 -6.85
C SER A 42 -2.53 -17.42 -6.77
N ASP A 43 -3.14 -17.28 -5.60
CA ASP A 43 -4.19 -16.31 -5.30
C ASP A 43 -3.71 -15.15 -4.41
N HIS A 44 -2.52 -15.25 -3.83
CA HIS A 44 -1.97 -14.21 -2.96
C HIS A 44 -0.44 -14.08 -3.01
N ALA A 45 0.03 -12.92 -2.57
CA ALA A 45 1.44 -12.67 -2.29
C ALA A 45 1.58 -11.69 -1.11
N ILE A 46 2.67 -11.84 -0.36
CA ILE A 46 3.02 -10.95 0.76
C ILE A 46 4.39 -10.33 0.48
N ALA A 47 4.46 -9.01 0.63
CA ALA A 47 5.71 -8.25 0.55
C ALA A 47 5.85 -7.32 1.75
N LEU A 48 7.06 -7.18 2.28
CA LEU A 48 7.37 -6.25 3.35
C LEU A 48 7.98 -4.98 2.76
N ASN A 49 7.51 -3.81 3.20
CA ASN A 49 8.06 -2.51 2.83
C ASN A 49 8.38 -1.74 4.10
N ARG A 50 9.53 -1.06 4.12
CA ARG A 50 9.84 -0.04 5.12
C ARG A 50 9.57 1.33 4.53
N LEU A 51 8.88 2.18 5.28
CA LEU A 51 8.54 3.53 4.85
C LEU A 51 9.05 4.52 5.90
N GLN A 52 9.70 5.58 5.42
CA GLN A 52 9.95 6.76 6.25
C GLN A 52 8.70 7.63 6.21
N LEU A 53 8.12 7.85 7.38
CA LEU A 53 6.94 8.69 7.52
C LEU A 53 7.36 10.15 7.75
N PRO A 54 6.61 11.12 7.20
CA PRO A 54 6.80 12.51 7.56
C PRO A 54 6.44 12.72 9.03
N ASN A 55 6.95 13.80 9.62
CA ASN A 55 6.52 14.22 10.95
C ASN A 55 5.04 14.61 10.90
N GLY A 56 4.23 14.02 11.78
CA GLY A 56 2.81 14.32 11.91
C GLY A 56 2.19 13.52 13.04
N ARG A 57 1.04 13.98 13.54
CA ARG A 57 0.37 13.38 14.71
C ARG A 57 -0.70 12.36 14.35
N ALA A 58 -1.25 12.45 13.15
CA ALA A 58 -2.33 11.60 12.67
C ALA A 58 -2.11 11.21 11.20
N ILE A 59 -1.06 10.43 10.94
CA ILE A 59 -0.70 9.97 9.60
C ILE A 59 -1.61 8.81 9.16
N ALA A 60 -2.02 8.79 7.90
CA ALA A 60 -2.66 7.65 7.25
C ALA A 60 -1.82 7.20 6.06
N VAL A 61 -1.40 5.94 6.06
CA VAL A 61 -0.66 5.31 4.96
C VAL A 61 -1.61 4.46 4.14
N ILE A 62 -1.70 4.73 2.85
CA ILE A 62 -2.56 4.02 1.91
C ILE A 62 -1.67 3.33 0.90
N VAL A 63 -1.77 2.01 0.80
CA VAL A 63 -1.16 1.28 -0.31
C VAL A 63 -2.04 1.40 -1.55
N ILE A 64 -1.46 1.67 -2.70
CA ILE A 64 -2.16 1.75 -3.98
C ILE A 64 -1.47 0.79 -4.94
N THR A 65 -2.15 -0.27 -5.36
CA THR A 65 -1.67 -1.07 -6.50
C THR A 65 -1.75 -0.20 -7.74
N ASN A 66 -0.79 -0.31 -8.64
CA ASN A 66 -0.70 0.46 -9.88
C ASN A 66 -0.80 -0.45 -11.12
N THR A 67 -0.32 -1.69 -10.99
CA THR A 67 -0.33 -2.72 -12.05
C THR A 67 -0.85 -4.02 -11.46
N PRO A 68 -1.70 -4.80 -12.16
CA PRO A 68 -2.32 -4.47 -13.45
C PRO A 68 -3.47 -3.47 -13.33
N ALA A 69 -3.97 -3.25 -12.11
CA ALA A 69 -5.14 -2.43 -11.84
C ALA A 69 -4.84 -1.49 -10.67
N ARG A 70 -5.42 -0.29 -10.75
CA ARG A 70 -5.26 0.73 -9.72
C ARG A 70 -6.28 0.53 -8.61
N VAL A 71 -5.85 0.11 -7.43
CA VAL A 71 -6.74 -0.18 -6.28
C VAL A 71 -6.09 0.34 -5.00
N ALA A 72 -6.85 1.11 -4.22
CA ALA A 72 -6.43 1.57 -2.90
C ALA A 72 -6.81 0.52 -1.83
N GLY A 73 -5.86 0.21 -0.95
CA GLY A 73 -6.13 -0.56 0.27
C GLY A 73 -6.76 0.32 1.36
N PRO A 74 -7.21 -0.29 2.47
CA PRO A 74 -7.65 0.46 3.64
C PRO A 74 -6.50 1.30 4.22
N PRO A 75 -6.79 2.51 4.76
CA PRO A 75 -5.76 3.34 5.37
C PRO A 75 -5.21 2.67 6.64
N LEU A 76 -3.90 2.67 6.77
CA LEU A 76 -3.19 2.24 7.96
C LEU A 76 -2.83 3.48 8.80
N PRO A 77 -3.44 3.66 9.98
CA PRO A 77 -3.14 4.81 10.82
C PRO A 77 -1.76 4.69 11.46
N PHE A 78 -1.09 5.83 11.60
CA PHE A 78 0.10 6.00 12.43
C PHE A 78 -0.02 7.29 13.27
N PRO A 79 0.04 7.20 14.61
CA PRO A 79 0.20 5.98 15.42
C PRO A 79 -1.00 5.03 15.26
N ALA A 80 -0.86 3.76 15.66
CA ALA A 80 -1.88 2.73 15.46
C ALA A 80 -3.23 3.06 16.13
N THR A 81 -3.22 3.91 17.15
CA THR A 81 -4.41 4.47 17.82
C THR A 81 -5.14 5.52 16.98
N GLY A 82 -4.68 5.82 15.76
CA GLY A 82 -5.15 6.90 14.91
C GLY A 82 -4.37 8.20 15.12
N GLY A 83 -4.08 8.53 16.38
CA GLY A 83 -3.60 9.87 16.73
C GLY A 83 -4.67 10.94 16.51
N THR A 84 -4.46 12.11 17.11
CA THR A 84 -5.37 13.24 17.04
C THR A 84 -4.62 14.51 16.66
N CYS A 85 -5.38 15.47 16.17
CA CYS A 85 -5.02 16.87 16.10
C CYS A 85 -5.52 17.51 17.40
#